data_AF-A0A6J4RVJ8-F1
#
_entry.id   AF-A0A6J4RVJ8-F1
#
_cell.length_a   1.000
_cell.length_b   1.000
_cell.length_c   1.000
_cell.angle_alpha   90.00
_cell.angle_beta   90.00
_cell.angle_gamma   90.00
#
_symmetry.space_group_name_H-M   'P 1'
#
loop_
_entity.id
_entity.type
_entity.pdbx_description
1 polymer ?
#
loop_
_entity_poly.entity_id
_entity_poly.type
_entity_poly.pdbx_seq_one_letter_code
_entity_poly.pdbx_strand_id
1 'polypeptide(L)'
;AKLEALDVEWAARVSAAAARGAVLRYRADVSPKSARVGIVEVDRASPFASLSGTDNQFVFTTRRYKDRPLVITGPGAGPAVTAAGVLNDVLALAGAR
;
A
#
# COMPACT_ATOMS: atom_id res chain seq x y z
N ALA A 1 12.32 24.18 -5.54
CA ALA A 1 13.30 24.73 -4.58
C ALA A 1 13.02 24.37 -3.10
N LYS A 2 11.77 24.33 -2.59
CA LYS A 2 11.52 23.94 -1.18
C LYS A 2 11.53 22.42 -0.90
N LEU A 3 11.42 21.59 -1.93
CA LEU A 3 11.36 20.14 -1.77
C LEU A 3 12.71 19.56 -1.29
N GLU A 4 13.80 19.96 -1.95
CA GLU A 4 15.17 19.48 -1.64
C GLU A 4 15.59 19.81 -0.20
N ALA A 5 15.08 20.92 0.36
CA ALA A 5 15.35 21.29 1.75
C ALA A 5 14.79 20.27 2.77
N LEU A 6 13.82 19.44 2.37
CA LEU A 6 13.23 18.39 3.22
C LEU A 6 13.98 17.07 3.12
N ASP A 7 14.87 16.89 2.14
CA ASP A 7 15.53 15.60 1.88
C ASP A 7 16.39 15.17 3.07
N VAL A 8 17.07 16.11 3.74
CA VAL A 8 17.88 15.84 4.93
C VAL A 8 17.03 15.30 6.08
N GLU A 9 15.87 15.91 6.33
CA GLU A 9 14.95 15.46 7.37
C GLU A 9 14.40 14.07 7.05
N TRP A 10 13.98 13.85 5.80
CA TRP A 10 13.43 12.57 5.37
C TRP A 10 14.47 11.44 5.38
N ALA A 11 15.71 11.71 4.96
CA ALA A 11 16.81 10.76 5.03
C ALA A 11 17.08 10.34 6.49
N ALA A 12 17.07 11.29 7.43
CA ALA A 12 17.22 11.01 8.85
C ALA A 12 16.08 10.11 9.37
N ARG A 13 14.82 10.37 8.99
CA ARG A 13 13.67 9.54 9.36
C ARG A 13 13.75 8.12 8.79
N VAL A 14 14.16 7.99 7.53
CA VAL A 14 14.37 6.68 6.88
C VAL A 14 15.47 5.89 7.58
N SER A 15 16.60 6.54 7.88
CA SER A 15 17.72 5.91 8.59
C SER A 15 17.32 5.46 10.00
N ALA A 16 16.59 6.30 10.75
CA ALA A 16 16.09 5.97 12.07
C ALA A 16 15.13 4.76 12.05
N ALA A 17 14.20 4.71 11.09
CA ALA A 17 13.32 3.55 10.91
C ALA A 17 14.13 2.28 10.57
N ALA A 18 15.12 2.40 9.68
CA ALA A 18 15.98 1.28 9.31
C ALA A 18 16.78 0.72 10.49
N ALA A 19 17.30 1.60 11.37
CA ALA A 19 17.99 1.20 12.60
C ALA A 19 17.09 0.43 13.58
N ARG A 20 15.77 0.60 13.50
CA ARG A 20 14.76 -0.16 14.26
C ARG A 20 14.27 -1.42 13.53
N GLY A 21 14.87 -1.79 12.39
CA GLY A 21 14.40 -2.92 11.59
C GLY A 21 13.10 -2.64 10.83
N ALA A 22 12.73 -1.37 10.64
CA ALA A 22 11.51 -0.94 9.96
C ALA A 22 11.81 -0.17 8.65
N VAL A 23 10.75 0.11 7.90
CA VAL A 23 10.75 0.98 6.71
C VAL A 23 9.59 1.96 6.77
N LEU A 24 9.72 3.12 6.12
CA LEU A 24 8.63 4.08 6.00
C LEU A 24 7.73 3.73 4.81
N ARG A 25 6.41 3.79 5.02
CA ARG A 25 5.39 3.58 3.99
C ARG A 25 4.27 4.60 4.13
N TYR A 26 3.75 5.08 2.99
CA TYR A 26 2.52 5.87 2.95
C TYR A 26 1.34 4.91 2.86
N ARG A 27 0.56 4.79 3.94
CA ARG A 27 -0.49 3.77 4.07
C ARG A 27 -1.83 4.39 4.44
N ALA A 28 -2.90 3.82 3.90
CA ALA A 28 -4.25 3.99 4.42
C ALA A 28 -4.59 2.84 5.38
N ASP A 29 -5.02 3.17 6.59
CA ASP A 29 -5.53 2.24 7.60
C ASP A 29 -7.02 2.52 7.77
N VAL A 30 -7.85 1.52 7.49
CA VAL A 30 -9.31 1.65 7.48
C VAL A 30 -9.92 0.57 8.36
N SER A 31 -10.71 1.00 9.32
CA SER A 31 -11.51 0.16 10.21
C SER A 31 -12.98 0.58 10.16
N PRO A 32 -13.91 -0.20 10.73
CA PRO A 32 -15.32 0.20 10.82
C PRO A 32 -15.57 1.55 11.53
N LYS A 33 -14.59 2.04 12.30
CA LYS A 33 -14.73 3.26 13.13
C LYS A 33 -13.88 4.43 12.63
N SER A 34 -12.92 4.20 11.74
CA SER A 34 -11.94 5.23 11.38
C SER A 34 -11.25 4.93 10.06
N ALA A 35 -10.81 6.00 9.40
CA ALA A 35 -9.87 5.94 8.30
C ALA A 35 -8.73 6.92 8.59
N ARG A 36 -7.48 6.49 8.40
CA ARG A 36 -6.29 7.32 8.54
C ARG A 36 -5.38 7.08 7.35
N VAL A 37 -4.81 8.14 6.80
CA VAL A 37 -3.78 8.07 5.77
C VAL A 37 -2.56 8.84 6.24
N GLY A 38 -1.38 8.29 6.03
CA GLY A 38 -0.14 8.98 6.36
C GLY A 38 1.08 8.10 6.27
N ILE A 39 2.23 8.69 6.60
CA ILE A 39 3.50 7.97 6.67
C ILE A 39 3.57 7.23 8.00
N VAL A 40 3.84 5.93 7.92
CA VAL A 40 3.97 5.04 9.08
C VAL A 40 5.26 4.23 8.98
N GLU A 41 5.77 3.82 10.13
CA GLU A 41 6.81 2.79 10.22
C GLU A 41 6.19 1.41 10.12
N VAL A 42 6.80 0.57 9.29
CA VAL A 42 6.38 -0.80 9.00
C VAL A 42 7.55 -1.71 9.28
N ASP A 43 7.35 -2.71 10.12
CA ASP A 43 8.34 -3.75 10.37
C ASP A 43 8.75 -4.44 9.05
N ARG A 44 10.04 -4.74 8.86
CA ARG A 44 10.52 -5.38 7.62
C ARG A 44 9.94 -6.76 7.36
N ALA A 45 9.47 -7.48 8.38
CA ALA A 45 8.77 -8.75 8.25
C ALA A 45 7.28 -8.58 7.86
N SER A 46 6.73 -7.37 7.88
CA SER A 46 5.36 -7.10 7.47
C SER A 46 5.20 -7.25 5.95
N PRO A 47 4.05 -7.75 5.46
CA PRO A 47 3.74 -7.74 4.03
C PRO A 47 3.86 -6.35 3.37
N PHE A 48 3.59 -5.29 4.14
CA PHE A 48 3.65 -3.90 3.64
C PHE A 48 5.09 -3.41 3.40
N ALA A 49 6.11 -4.11 3.91
CA ALA A 49 7.50 -3.75 3.67
C ALA A 49 7.98 -4.15 2.28
N SER A 50 7.41 -5.20 1.67
CA SER A 50 7.93 -5.83 0.45
C SER A 50 7.44 -5.22 -0.87
N LEU A 51 6.75 -4.07 -0.83
CA LEU A 51 6.31 -3.37 -2.03
C LEU A 51 7.50 -2.95 -2.91
N SER A 52 7.34 -3.12 -4.23
CA SER A 52 8.34 -2.79 -5.25
C SER A 52 7.70 -1.98 -6.38
N GLY A 53 8.47 -1.04 -6.97
CA GLY A 53 8.02 -0.24 -8.11
C GLY A 53 6.71 0.52 -7.84
N THR A 54 5.71 0.30 -8.69
CA THR A 54 4.38 0.91 -8.61
C THR A 54 3.32 -0.03 -8.06
N ASP A 55 3.73 -1.10 -7.38
CA ASP A 55 2.80 -2.02 -6.76
C ASP A 55 2.03 -1.34 -5.63
N ASN A 56 0.72 -1.62 -5.59
CA ASN A 56 -0.12 -1.35 -4.44
C ASN A 56 -0.39 -2.67 -3.72
N GLN A 57 -0.58 -2.59 -2.40
CA GLN A 57 -0.94 -3.74 -1.59
C GLN A 57 -2.09 -3.42 -0.63
N PHE A 58 -3.05 -4.33 -0.57
CA PHE A 58 -4.14 -4.33 0.39
C PHE A 58 -4.02 -5.54 1.30
N VAL A 59 -4.07 -5.30 2.61
CA VAL A 59 -4.07 -6.36 3.62
C VAL A 59 -5.41 -6.31 4.33
N PHE A 60 -6.21 -7.36 4.15
CA PHE A 60 -7.52 -7.50 4.76
C PHE A 60 -7.45 -8.41 5.97
N THR A 61 -7.72 -7.84 7.15
CA THR A 61 -7.93 -8.58 8.39
C THR A 61 -9.42 -8.67 8.65
N THR A 62 -9.96 -9.88 8.69
CA THR A 62 -11.39 -10.11 8.91
C THR A 62 -11.59 -11.18 9.99
N ARG A 63 -12.85 -11.45 10.39
CA ARG A 63 -13.15 -12.54 11.32
C ARG A 63 -12.61 -13.89 10.83
N ARG A 64 -12.65 -14.16 9.52
CA ARG A 64 -12.19 -15.41 8.92
C ARG A 64 -10.68 -15.40 8.64
N TYR A 65 -10.13 -14.24 8.30
CA TYR A 65 -8.72 -14.03 8.01
C TYR A 65 -8.05 -13.25 9.16
N LYS A 66 -8.17 -13.76 10.39
CA LYS A 66 -7.64 -13.10 11.60
C LYS A 66 -6.16 -13.47 11.85
N ASP A 67 -5.82 -14.75 11.68
CA ASP A 67 -4.48 -15.28 11.99
C ASP A 67 -3.56 -15.18 10.77
N ARG A 68 -4.15 -15.23 9.57
CA ARG A 68 -3.47 -15.10 8.28
C ARG A 68 -4.25 -14.10 7.42
N PRO A 69 -3.88 -12.81 7.46
CA PRO A 69 -4.56 -11.78 6.67
C PRO A 69 -4.52 -12.09 5.17
N LEU A 70 -5.57 -11.70 4.45
CA LEU A 70 -5.60 -11.80 2.99
C LEU A 70 -4.80 -10.64 2.39
N VAL A 71 -3.75 -10.94 1.63
CA VAL A 71 -2.90 -9.95 0.97
C VAL A 71 -3.18 -9.95 -0.53
N ILE A 72 -3.56 -8.80 -1.08
CA ILE A 72 -3.68 -8.57 -2.51
C ILE A 72 -2.59 -7.59 -2.91
N THR A 73 -1.68 -8.00 -3.80
CA THR A 73 -0.58 -7.17 -4.32
C THR A 73 -0.59 -7.20 -5.83
N GLY A 74 -0.29 -6.07 -6.45
CA GLY A 74 -0.11 -5.97 -7.90
C GLY A 74 0.08 -4.53 -8.35
N PRO A 75 0.28 -4.32 -9.66
CA PRO A 75 0.52 -2.99 -10.21
C PRO A 75 -0.67 -2.07 -9.90
N GLY A 76 -0.41 -0.99 -9.17
CA GLY A 76 -1.43 -0.03 -8.75
C GLY A 76 -1.72 1.07 -9.77
N ALA A 77 -0.84 1.22 -10.75
CA ALA A 77 -0.93 2.23 -11.79
C ALA A 77 -0.25 1.75 -13.07
N GLY A 78 -0.76 2.22 -14.21
CA GLY A 78 -0.22 1.96 -15.54
C GLY A 78 -1.33 1.90 -16.59
N PRO A 79 -1.13 2.43 -17.81
CA PRO A 79 -2.21 2.54 -18.78
C PRO A 79 -2.92 1.21 -19.08
N ALA A 80 -2.16 0.14 -19.30
CA ALA A 80 -2.72 -1.18 -19.61
C ALA A 80 -3.47 -1.81 -18.43
N VAL A 81 -2.92 -1.72 -17.21
CA VAL A 81 -3.54 -2.32 -16.01
C VAL A 81 -4.81 -1.58 -15.61
N THR A 82 -4.83 -0.25 -15.74
CA THR A 82 -6.02 0.56 -15.50
C THR A 82 -7.10 0.29 -16.54
N ALA A 83 -6.75 0.20 -17.82
CA ALA A 83 -7.71 -0.10 -18.89
C ALA A 83 -8.34 -1.49 -18.73
N ALA A 84 -7.56 -2.50 -18.33
CA ALA A 84 -8.07 -3.84 -18.04
C ALA A 84 -9.08 -3.85 -16.89
N GLY A 85 -8.84 -3.07 -15.82
CA GLY A 85 -9.79 -2.92 -14.72
C GLY A 85 -11.13 -2.33 -15.19
N VAL A 86 -11.09 -1.25 -15.97
CA VAL A 86 -12.30 -0.64 -16.54
C VAL A 86 -13.05 -1.61 -17.47
N LEU A 87 -12.32 -2.33 -18.33
CA LEU A 87 -12.94 -3.32 -19.23
C LEU A 87 -13.64 -4.44 -18.44
N ASN A 88 -13.02 -4.93 -17.36
CA ASN A 88 -13.62 -5.94 -16.50
C ASN A 88 -14.95 -5.46 -15.91
N ASP A 89 -15.04 -4.19 -15.49
CA ASP A 89 -16.28 -3.60 -14.99
C ASP A 89 -17.35 -3.51 -16.10
N VAL A 90 -16.96 -3.14 -17.32
CA VAL A 90 -17.88 -3.12 -18.48
C VAL A 90 -18.44 -4.52 -18.78
N LEU A 91 -17.59 -5.56 -18.79
CA LEU A 91 -18.01 -6.94 -19.00
C LEU A 91 -18.98 -7.41 -17.91
N ALA A 92 -18.70 -7.08 -16.65
CA ALA A 92 -19.57 -7.40 -15.53
C ALA A 92 -20.95 -6.73 -15.65
N LEU A 93 -21.00 -5.46 -16.10
CA LEU A 93 -22.25 -4.74 -16.35
C LEU A 93 -23.03 -5.29 -17.53
N ALA A 94 -22.34 -5.78 -18.56
CA ALA A 94 -22.95 -6.38 -19.75
C ALA A 94 -23.55 -7.78 -19.50
N GLY A 95 -23.41 -8.34 -18.29
CA GLY A 95 -23.90 -9.68 -17.96
C GLY A 95 -23.05 -10.80 -18.54
N ALA A 96 -21.87 -10.49 -19.07
CA ALA A 96 -20.88 -11.49 -19.47
C ALA A 96 -20.22 -12.03 -18.19
N ARG A 97 -20.77 -13.11 -17.65
CA ARG A 97 -20.14 -13.93 -16.60
C ARG A 97 -19.92 -15.34 -17.09
#